data_AF-A0A256YC86-F1
#
_entry.id   AF-A0A256YC86-F1
#
_cell.length_a   1.000
_cell.length_b   1.000
_cell.length_c   1.000
_cell.angle_alpha   90.00
_cell.angle_beta   90.00
_cell.angle_gamma   90.00
#
_symmetry.space_group_name_H-M   'P 1'
#
loop_
_entity.id
_entity.type
_entity.pdbx_description
1 polymer ?
#
loop_
_entity_poly.entity_id
_entity_poly.type
_entity_poly.pdbx_seq_one_letter_code
_entity_poly.pdbx_strand_id
1 'polypeptide(L)'
;MQVAFLESAGVQCGFCTPGFIMITKALLDHNPDPSEDEIIEWIGSVLCRCGSYHRYIEAVKIARKYLSEGKVFFDEEEVRRKYYLKIIER
;
A
#
# COMPACT_ATOMS: atom_id res chain seq x y z
N MET A 1 5.88 -3.23 -0.55
CA MET A 1 4.67 -2.64 0.09
C MET A 1 4.26 -1.29 -0.53
N GLN A 2 5.12 -0.25 -0.56
CA GLN A 2 4.75 1.06 -1.10
C GLN A 2 4.22 1.02 -2.55
N VAL A 3 4.83 0.20 -3.42
CA VAL A 3 4.38 -0.02 -4.80
C VAL A 3 2.94 -0.54 -4.87
N ALA A 4 2.51 -1.36 -3.91
CA ALA A 4 1.14 -1.88 -3.89
C ALA A 4 0.09 -0.76 -3.72
N PHE A 5 0.43 0.31 -2.99
CA PHE A 5 -0.43 1.48 -2.85
C PHE A 5 -0.55 2.28 -4.16
N LEU A 6 0.53 2.35 -4.95
CA LEU A 6 0.48 2.92 -6.30
C LEU A 6 -0.40 2.07 -7.22
N GLU A 7 -0.23 0.74 -7.18
CA GLU A 7 -0.97 -0.21 -8.04
C GLU A 7 -2.46 -0.28 -7.74
N SER A 8 -2.84 -0.14 -6.47
CA SER A 8 -4.24 -0.10 -6.08
C SER A 8 -5.00 1.12 -6.60
N ALA A 9 -4.29 2.14 -7.11
CA ALA A 9 -4.84 3.47 -7.41
C ALA A 9 -5.61 4.08 -6.22
N GLY A 10 -5.19 3.77 -4.98
CA GLY A 10 -5.84 4.25 -3.77
C GLY A 10 -5.39 5.63 -3.30
N VAL A 11 -4.21 6.09 -3.74
CA VAL A 11 -3.66 7.38 -3.33
C VAL A 11 -4.41 8.53 -4.02
N GLN A 12 -5.11 9.34 -3.22
CA GLN A 12 -5.73 10.59 -3.66
C GLN A 12 -4.92 11.80 -3.16
N CYS A 13 -5.35 12.45 -2.07
CA CYS A 13 -4.61 13.58 -1.49
C CYS A 13 -3.26 13.19 -0.84
N GLY A 14 -3.03 11.90 -0.60
CA GLY A 14 -1.79 11.37 -0.04
C GLY A 14 -1.61 11.53 1.47
N PHE A 15 -2.40 12.37 2.15
CA PHE A 15 -2.18 12.71 3.56
C PHE A 15 -2.21 11.50 4.51
N CYS A 16 -3.16 10.59 4.31
CA CYS A 16 -3.31 9.38 5.12
C CYS A 16 -2.40 8.22 4.69
N THR A 17 -1.80 8.29 3.49
CA THR A 17 -1.05 7.18 2.88
C THR A 17 0.11 6.69 3.75
N PRO A 18 0.92 7.56 4.41
CA PRO A 18 1.96 7.08 5.32
C PRO A 18 1.42 6.22 6.46
N GLY A 19 0.27 6.60 7.05
CA GLY A 19 -0.38 5.82 8.10
C GLY A 19 -0.84 4.45 7.59
N PHE A 20 -1.46 4.40 6.40
CA PHE A 20 -1.85 3.15 5.78
C PHE A 20 -0.66 2.24 5.44
N ILE A 21 0.44 2.81 4.94
CA ILE A 21 1.68 2.04 4.70
C ILE A 21 2.16 1.41 6.01
N MET A 22 2.28 2.20 7.08
CA MET A 22 2.77 1.69 8.36
C MET A 22 1.87 0.62 8.98
N ILE A 23 0.55 0.80 8.94
CA ILE A 23 -0.38 -0.20 9.49
C ILE A 23 -0.37 -1.49 8.67
N THR A 24 -0.27 -1.40 7.34
CA THR A 24 -0.11 -2.58 6.48
C THR A 24 1.17 -3.34 6.77
N LYS A 25 2.29 -2.65 7.03
CA LYS A 25 3.53 -3.33 7.42
C LYS A 25 3.38 -4.02 8.77
N ALA A 26 2.83 -3.34 9.76
CA ALA A 26 2.61 -3.91 11.06
C ALA A 26 1.71 -5.15 10.99
N LEU A 27 0.64 -5.10 10.20
CA LEU A 27 -0.24 -6.25 9.95
C LEU A 27 0.53 -7.41 9.31
N LEU A 28 1.22 -7.19 8.18
CA LEU A 28 1.87 -8.26 7.43
C LEU A 28 3.13 -8.83 8.12
N ASP A 29 3.79 -8.04 8.98
CA ASP A 29 4.85 -8.55 9.86
C ASP A 29 4.26 -9.43 10.99
N HIS A 30 3.05 -9.14 11.46
CA HIS A 30 2.36 -9.89 12.52
C HIS A 30 1.69 -11.17 12.00
N ASN A 31 0.90 -11.04 10.94
CA ASN A 31 0.23 -12.13 10.23
C ASN A 31 0.52 -11.97 8.72
N PRO A 32 1.40 -12.80 8.14
CA PRO A 32 1.74 -12.72 6.71
C PRO A 32 0.60 -13.09 5.75
N ASP A 33 -0.44 -13.78 6.23
CA ASP A 33 -1.61 -14.16 5.42
C ASP A 33 -2.92 -13.82 6.16
N PRO A 34 -3.21 -12.52 6.37
CA PRO A 34 -4.41 -12.11 7.07
C PRO A 34 -5.65 -12.32 6.20
N SER A 35 -6.75 -12.67 6.85
CA SER A 35 -8.08 -12.66 6.26
C SER A 35 -8.51 -11.24 5.87
N GLU A 36 -9.52 -11.14 5.00
CA GLU A 36 -10.05 -9.82 4.60
C GLU A 36 -10.65 -9.05 5.78
N ASP A 37 -11.29 -9.74 6.73
CA ASP A 37 -11.85 -9.12 7.93
C ASP A 37 -10.75 -8.55 8.83
N GLU A 38 -9.63 -9.26 9.01
CA GLU A 38 -8.45 -8.74 9.73
C GLU A 38 -7.86 -7.51 9.01
N ILE A 39 -7.80 -7.53 7.67
CA ILE A 39 -7.35 -6.36 6.90
C ILE A 39 -8.27 -5.17 7.17
N ILE A 40 -9.60 -5.36 7.12
CA ILE A 40 -10.59 -4.31 7.37
C ILE A 40 -10.42 -3.73 8.78
N GLU A 41 -10.27 -4.58 9.80
CA GLU A 41 -10.09 -4.17 11.18
C GLU A 41 -8.85 -3.27 11.36
N TRP A 42 -7.70 -3.70 10.82
CA TRP A 42 -6.45 -2.94 10.94
C TRP A 42 -6.49 -1.63 10.14
N ILE A 43 -7.00 -1.67 8.90
CA ILE A 43 -7.12 -0.50 8.04
C ILE A 43 -8.08 0.54 8.63
N GLY A 44 -9.11 0.10 9.37
CA GLY A 44 -10.04 0.97 10.09
C GLY A 44 -9.40 1.90 11.14
N SER A 45 -8.17 1.61 11.57
CA SER A 45 -7.42 2.46 12.52
C SER A 45 -6.87 3.75 11.92
N VAL A 46 -6.89 3.90 10.59
CA VAL A 46 -6.35 5.08 9.88
C VAL A 46 -7.48 5.84 9.19
N LEU A 47 -7.69 7.10 9.59
CA LEU A 47 -8.74 7.93 9.00
C LEU A 47 -8.35 8.45 7.60
N CYS A 48 -9.24 8.26 6.63
CA CYS A 48 -9.14 8.79 5.27
C CYS A 48 -10.35 9.67 4.93
N ARG A 49 -10.11 10.96 4.64
CA ARG A 49 -11.20 11.86 4.23
C ARG A 49 -11.56 11.76 2.74
N CYS A 50 -10.64 11.25 1.93
CA CYS A 50 -10.87 11.00 0.50
C CYS A 50 -11.71 9.74 0.22
N GLY A 51 -11.88 8.85 1.21
CA GLY A 51 -12.71 7.65 1.09
C GLY A 51 -12.05 6.46 0.36
N SER A 52 -10.72 6.39 0.29
CA SER A 52 -9.99 5.35 -0.47
C SER A 52 -9.93 3.95 0.19
N TYR A 53 -10.70 3.66 1.24
CA TYR A 53 -10.54 2.46 2.07
C TYR A 53 -10.54 1.15 1.26
N HIS A 54 -11.49 0.97 0.35
CA HIS A 54 -11.54 -0.24 -0.51
C HIS A 54 -10.25 -0.42 -1.33
N ARG A 55 -9.67 0.67 -1.85
CA ARG A 55 -8.41 0.59 -2.59
C ARG A 55 -7.23 0.26 -1.69
N TYR A 56 -7.22 0.74 -0.45
CA TYR A 56 -6.17 0.39 0.51
C TYR A 56 -6.28 -1.05 1.01
N ILE A 57 -7.48 -1.61 1.12
CA ILE A 57 -7.67 -3.06 1.32
C ILE A 57 -7.03 -3.85 0.17
N GLU A 58 -7.29 -3.44 -1.09
CA GLU A 58 -6.64 -4.05 -2.25
C GLU A 58 -5.12 -3.88 -2.25
N ALA A 59 -4.61 -2.73 -1.80
CA ALA A 59 -3.17 -2.51 -1.65
C ALA A 59 -2.54 -3.50 -0.65
N VAL A 60 -3.24 -3.84 0.45
CA VAL A 60 -2.77 -4.86 1.40
C VAL A 60 -2.71 -6.23 0.73
N LYS A 61 -3.75 -6.62 -0.02
CA LYS A 61 -3.79 -7.89 -0.76
C LYS A 61 -2.65 -8.01 -1.78
N ILE A 62 -2.35 -6.93 -2.50
CA ILE A 62 -1.21 -6.85 -3.44
C ILE A 62 0.12 -6.95 -2.67
N ALA A 63 0.26 -6.22 -1.56
CA ALA A 63 1.48 -6.25 -0.75
C ALA A 63 1.74 -7.65 -0.19
N ARG A 64 0.71 -8.33 0.32
CA ARG A 64 0.76 -9.73 0.76
C ARG A 64 1.28 -10.65 -0.35
N LYS A 65 0.71 -10.54 -1.55
CA LYS A 65 1.15 -11.32 -2.72
C LYS A 65 2.64 -11.10 -3.00
N TYR A 66 3.11 -9.86 -3.01
CA TYR A 66 4.53 -9.57 -3.22
C TYR A 66 5.44 -10.19 -2.16
N LEU A 67 5.06 -10.14 -0.89
CA LEU A 67 5.83 -10.79 0.17
C LEU A 67 5.88 -12.31 -0.01
N SER A 68 4.75 -12.95 -0.36
CA SER A 68 4.71 -14.39 -0.63
C SER A 68 5.57 -14.82 -1.82
N GLU A 69 5.77 -13.93 -2.79
CA GLU A 69 6.64 -14.12 -3.96
C GLU A 69 8.09 -13.70 -3.69
N GLY A 70 8.44 -13.27 -2.47
CA GLY A 70 9.78 -12.77 -2.13
C GLY A 70 10.13 -11.41 -2.77
N LYS A 71 9.15 -10.69 -3.32
CA LYS A 71 9.31 -9.37 -3.95
C LYS A 71 9.29 -8.27 -2.91
N VAL A 72 10.45 -8.06 -2.26
CA VAL A 72 10.61 -7.06 -1.20
C VAL A 72 11.25 -5.76 -1.72
N PHE A 73 12.10 -5.87 -2.73
CA PHE A 73 12.80 -4.76 -3.37
C PHE A 73 12.19 -4.47 -4.74
N PHE A 74 12.11 -3.18 -5.08
CA PHE A 74 11.64 -2.70 -6.38
C PHE A 74 12.67 -1.70 -6.89
N ASP A 75 13.06 -1.83 -8.15
CA ASP A 75 13.94 -0.87 -8.79
C ASP A 75 13.24 0.49 -8.92
N GLU A 76 13.90 1.54 -8.44
CA GLU A 76 13.29 2.86 -8.36
C GLU A 76 13.01 3.44 -9.76
N GLU A 77 13.94 3.26 -10.71
CA GLU A 77 13.76 3.76 -12.08
C GLU A 77 12.61 3.04 -12.79
N GLU A 78 12.50 1.72 -12.60
CA GLU A 78 11.38 0.93 -13.12
C GLU A 78 10.05 1.41 -12.55
N VAL A 79 9.95 1.56 -11.22
CA VAL A 79 8.74 2.05 -10.56
C VAL A 79 8.36 3.43 -11.07
N ARG A 80 9.33 4.36 -11.17
CA ARG A 80 9.10 5.71 -11.68
C ARG A 80 8.61 5.71 -13.11
N ARG A 81 9.21 4.90 -13.98
CA ARG A 81 8.85 4.75 -15.39
C ARG A 81 7.44 4.16 -15.53
N LYS A 82 7.13 3.11 -14.77
CA LYS A 82 5.83 2.42 -14.78
C LYS A 82 4.68 3.32 -14.35
N TYR A 83 4.88 4.14 -13.32
CA TYR A 83 3.84 5.02 -12.76
C TYR A 83 3.96 6.49 -13.20
N TYR A 84 4.78 6.77 -14.22
CA TYR A 84 4.98 8.11 -14.78
C TYR A 84 5.28 9.18 -13.70
N LEU A 85 6.00 8.79 -12.64
CA LEU A 85 6.33 9.67 -11.53
C LEU A 85 7.50 10.58 -11.93
N LYS A 86 7.19 11.81 -12.35
CA LYS A 86 8.19 12.84 -12.64
C LYS A 86 8.68 13.47 -11.34
N ILE A 87 9.99 13.47 -11.11
CA ILE A 87 10.59 14.38 -10.13
C ILE A 87 10.49 15.78 -10.73
N ILE A 88 9.99 16.74 -9.95
CA ILE A 88 10.25 18.15 -10.27
C ILE A 88 11.74 18.33 -9.98
N GLU A 89 12.58 18.18 -11.00
CA GLU A 89 13.99 18.60 -10.91
C GLU A 89 13.97 20.08 -10.50
N ARG A 90 14.49 20.36 -9.31
CA ARG A 90 14.69 21.73 -8.81
C ARG A 90 15.97 22.30 -9.38
#